data_AF-A0A9P3KDW5-F1
#
_entry.id   AF-A0A9P3KDW5-F1
#
_cell.length_a   1.000
_cell.length_b   1.000
_cell.length_c   1.000
_cell.angle_alpha   90.00
_cell.angle_beta   90.00
_cell.angle_gamma   90.00
#
_symmetry.space_group_name_H-M   'P 1'
#
loop_
_entity.id
_entity.type
_entity.pdbx_description
1 polymer ?
#
loop_
_entity_poly.entity_id
_entity_poly.type
_entity_poly.pdbx_seq_one_letter_code
_entity_poly.pdbx_strand_id
1 'polypeptide(L)'
;MAGGRSVVVMTATDPSHVARGEPATKNKTESQPAFAEKEGVIEGKAVLAKISLLPPEPPNRLTELFDKEGQSAWIDNLTRDWVASGHLKELVRRGIRGITSNPTIFEKAIRRTDVYDQQLRNILYREGVLLGGGAAESHGEVERGVVEGAYWEMVRQDIGTAAAALEELFRASNGGDGFVSLEVSPKLAYDAAGSVALARELHADLARPNLMVKIPATEPGVAAIREMIGRRKNINATLIFSLTRYSEVMEAYVAGLEDAVATANVASELSAAASDSAAGALPRVDLSSVSSVASFFVSRVDSAVDKRLKAIRTDEAGALIGKAAVAQAVVAYDMFKAKFSGPRWRALEQLGAQVQRPLWASTGVKDPSFPDTKYIDALIGPHSVNTMPDATLLAFADHGKVKRTVDADVDAAYDVLDRLKAVGVDMEEVAKELEEDGVAKFAASFDDLLAALQRKATMIRGASIN
;
A
#
# COMPACT_ATOMS: atom_id res chain seq x y z
N MET A 1 54.25 -22.42 -43.52
CA MET A 1 54.31 -22.27 -44.99
C MET A 1 52.88 -22.02 -45.44
N ALA A 2 52.43 -20.76 -45.39
CA ALA A 2 52.39 -19.83 -46.54
C ALA A 2 51.39 -20.32 -47.60
N GLY A 3 50.41 -19.57 -48.11
CA GLY A 3 49.97 -18.18 -48.03
C GLY A 3 48.57 -18.14 -48.69
N GLY A 4 47.68 -17.20 -48.42
CA GLY A 4 47.82 -15.79 -48.76
C GLY A 4 47.30 -15.54 -50.19
N ARG A 5 46.17 -14.83 -50.34
CA ARG A 5 45.85 -14.04 -51.54
C ARG A 5 44.99 -12.81 -51.19
N SER A 6 45.63 -11.64 -51.38
CA SER A 6 45.11 -10.26 -51.52
C SER A 6 43.96 -10.17 -52.54
N VAL A 7 42.92 -9.32 -52.43
CA VAL A 7 42.75 -7.85 -52.24
C VAL A 7 42.90 -7.02 -53.53
N VAL A 8 41.91 -6.12 -53.73
CA VAL A 8 41.70 -4.98 -54.69
C VAL A 8 41.26 -5.41 -56.12
N VAL A 9 40.30 -4.78 -56.83
CA VAL A 9 40.14 -3.34 -57.14
C VAL A 9 38.69 -2.95 -57.53
N MET A 10 38.31 -1.72 -57.15
CA MET A 10 37.12 -0.94 -57.52
C MET A 10 37.11 -0.51 -59.01
N THR A 11 35.94 -0.46 -59.65
CA THR A 11 35.65 0.56 -60.67
C THR A 11 34.21 1.02 -60.59
N ALA A 12 34.04 2.34 -60.74
CA ALA A 12 32.81 3.10 -60.66
C ALA A 12 31.94 2.95 -61.92
N THR A 13 30.62 3.14 -61.77
CA THR A 13 29.77 3.82 -62.76
C THR A 13 28.48 4.29 -62.08
N ASP A 14 28.27 5.60 -62.08
CA ASP A 14 27.01 6.29 -61.85
C ASP A 14 26.39 6.59 -63.23
N PRO A 15 25.07 6.47 -63.40
CA PRO A 15 24.36 7.70 -63.75
C PRO A 15 22.96 7.80 -63.12
N SER A 16 22.79 8.88 -62.35
CA SER A 16 21.72 9.88 -62.47
C SER A 16 20.28 9.40 -62.60
N HIS A 17 19.53 9.47 -61.49
CA HIS A 17 18.13 9.90 -61.54
C HIS A 17 17.78 10.79 -60.34
N VAL A 18 17.52 12.05 -60.67
CA VAL A 18 17.02 13.10 -59.79
C VAL A 18 15.51 12.91 -59.63
N ALA A 19 15.07 12.60 -58.42
CA ALA A 19 13.67 12.71 -58.03
C ALA A 19 13.59 13.54 -56.73
N ARG A 20 12.72 14.55 -56.79
CA ARG A 20 12.58 15.67 -55.87
C ARG A 20 12.05 15.21 -54.52
N GLY A 21 12.60 15.76 -53.45
CA GLY A 21 12.10 15.60 -52.09
C GLY A 21 10.83 16.39 -51.84
N GLU A 22 9.92 15.77 -51.10
CA GLU A 22 8.93 16.41 -50.24
C GLU A 22 8.99 15.75 -48.84
N PRO A 23 8.65 16.50 -47.77
CA PRO A 23 9.22 16.29 -46.45
C PRO A 23 8.51 15.20 -45.64
N ALA A 24 9.31 14.52 -44.82
CA ALA A 24 8.89 13.55 -43.83
C ALA A 24 7.78 14.10 -42.92
N THR A 25 6.60 13.48 -43.00
CA THR A 25 5.53 13.68 -42.03
C THR A 25 5.93 13.04 -40.70
N LYS A 26 5.83 13.86 -39.65
CA LYS A 26 6.08 13.53 -38.26
C LYS A 26 5.38 12.22 -37.87
N ASN A 27 6.16 11.27 -37.33
CA ASN A 27 5.66 10.14 -36.55
C ASN A 27 4.72 10.68 -35.46
N LYS A 28 3.43 10.42 -35.61
CA LYS A 28 2.47 10.46 -34.51
C LYS A 28 2.83 9.29 -33.59
N THR A 29 3.48 9.58 -32.48
CA THR A 29 3.38 8.76 -31.28
C THR A 29 1.90 8.78 -30.87
N GLU A 30 1.17 7.72 -31.24
CA GLU A 30 -0.12 7.42 -30.65
C GLU A 30 0.11 7.20 -29.15
N SER A 31 -0.20 8.23 -28.37
CA SER A 31 -0.37 8.10 -26.93
C SER A 31 -1.54 7.14 -26.71
N GLN A 32 -1.21 5.95 -26.21
CA GLN A 32 -2.20 5.03 -25.67
C GLN A 32 -3.01 5.77 -24.60
N PRO A 33 -4.35 5.63 -24.56
CA PRO A 33 -5.13 6.26 -23.51
C PRO A 33 -4.76 5.58 -22.19
N ALA A 34 -4.28 6.37 -21.25
CA ALA A 34 -4.17 5.96 -19.86
C ALA A 34 -5.54 5.45 -19.41
N PHE A 35 -5.62 4.16 -19.03
CA PHE A 35 -6.78 3.59 -18.38
C PHE A 35 -6.94 4.26 -17.02
N ALA A 36 -7.62 5.40 -17.00
CA ALA A 36 -8.08 6.03 -15.78
C ALA A 36 -9.13 5.10 -15.16
N GLU A 37 -8.78 4.48 -14.02
CA GLU A 37 -9.71 3.72 -13.19
C GLU A 37 -10.93 4.60 -12.89
N LYS A 38 -12.08 4.26 -13.48
CA LYS A 38 -13.38 4.83 -13.12
C LYS A 38 -13.83 4.21 -11.80
N GLU A 39 -13.17 4.57 -10.71
CA GLU A 39 -13.76 4.44 -9.38
C GLU A 39 -14.71 5.61 -9.18
N GLY A 40 -16.01 5.32 -9.32
CA GLY A 40 -17.07 6.28 -9.07
C GLY A 40 -17.16 6.63 -7.59
N VAL A 41 -16.79 7.86 -7.22
CA VAL A 41 -17.06 8.44 -5.91
C VAL A 41 -18.07 9.57 -6.11
N ILE A 42 -19.17 9.49 -5.36
CA ILE A 42 -20.35 10.35 -5.44
C ILE A 42 -20.15 11.60 -4.57
N GLU A 43 -20.64 12.76 -5.03
CA GLU A 43 -20.52 14.09 -4.39
C GLU A 43 -21.08 14.17 -2.95
N GLY A 44 -20.59 15.15 -2.17
CA GLY A 44 -20.81 15.30 -0.72
C GLY A 44 -22.27 15.28 -0.20
N LYS A 45 -23.28 15.63 -1.01
CA LYS A 45 -24.71 15.47 -0.61
C LYS A 45 -25.19 14.01 -0.65
N ALA A 46 -24.52 13.14 -1.41
CA ALA A 46 -24.79 11.72 -1.43
C ALA A 46 -24.20 10.98 -0.23
N VAL A 47 -23.24 11.57 0.50
CA VAL A 47 -22.59 10.95 1.68
C VAL A 47 -23.59 10.68 2.80
N LEU A 48 -24.54 11.60 3.05
CA LEU A 48 -25.65 11.38 3.98
C LEU A 48 -26.65 10.32 3.47
N ALA A 49 -26.85 10.22 2.15
CA ALA A 49 -27.67 9.17 1.53
C ALA A 49 -27.00 7.77 1.57
N LYS A 50 -25.69 7.69 1.84
CA LYS A 50 -24.95 6.42 2.00
C LYS A 50 -25.00 5.85 3.41
N ILE A 51 -25.63 6.51 4.38
CA ILE A 51 -25.87 5.92 5.72
C ILE A 51 -26.70 4.63 5.61
N SER A 52 -27.55 4.51 4.58
CA SER A 52 -28.29 3.29 4.24
C SER A 52 -27.48 2.25 3.44
N LEU A 53 -26.25 2.57 3.03
CA LEU A 53 -25.35 1.64 2.33
C LEU A 53 -24.40 0.94 3.32
N LEU A 54 -24.20 1.48 4.51
CA LEU A 54 -23.39 0.85 5.53
C LEU A 54 -24.05 -0.45 6.06
N PRO A 55 -23.25 -1.44 6.53
CA PRO A 55 -23.77 -2.69 7.07
C PRO A 55 -24.85 -2.41 8.14
N PRO A 56 -25.86 -3.27 8.30
CA PRO A 56 -26.85 -3.12 9.36
C PRO A 56 -26.15 -3.14 10.74
N GLU A 57 -26.87 -2.72 11.79
CA GLU A 57 -26.38 -2.88 13.15
C GLU A 57 -25.96 -4.34 13.41
N PRO A 58 -24.87 -4.58 14.16
CA PRO A 58 -24.41 -5.93 14.46
C PRO A 58 -25.50 -6.83 15.09
N PRO A 59 -25.49 -8.15 14.82
CA PRO A 59 -24.51 -8.85 13.99
C PRO A 59 -24.76 -8.62 12.49
N ASN A 60 -23.66 -8.41 11.75
CA ASN A 60 -23.65 -8.26 10.29
C ASN A 60 -22.44 -9.01 9.69
N ARG A 61 -22.34 -9.11 8.36
CA ARG A 61 -21.25 -9.87 7.72
C ARG A 61 -19.84 -9.39 8.07
N LEU A 62 -19.64 -8.10 8.33
CA LEU A 62 -18.31 -7.58 8.71
C LEU A 62 -17.94 -7.95 10.14
N THR A 63 -18.90 -7.88 11.09
CA THR A 63 -18.64 -8.35 12.45
C THR A 63 -18.44 -9.86 12.46
N GLU A 64 -19.26 -10.61 11.72
CA GLU A 64 -19.12 -12.06 11.61
C GLU A 64 -17.81 -12.50 10.95
N LEU A 65 -17.27 -11.74 9.99
CA LEU A 65 -15.98 -12.01 9.37
C LEU A 65 -14.85 -12.09 10.40
N PHE A 66 -14.88 -11.21 11.41
CA PHE A 66 -13.92 -11.26 12.51
C PHE A 66 -14.34 -12.28 13.58
N ASP A 67 -15.58 -12.20 14.06
CA ASP A 67 -16.04 -12.97 15.22
C ASP A 67 -16.07 -14.48 14.96
N LYS A 68 -16.35 -14.91 13.72
CA LYS A 68 -16.40 -16.33 13.34
C LYS A 68 -15.11 -16.82 12.68
N GLU A 69 -14.50 -16.00 11.83
CA GLU A 69 -13.41 -16.45 10.94
C GLU A 69 -12.04 -15.84 11.28
N GLY A 70 -11.99 -14.88 12.21
CA GLY A 70 -10.74 -14.26 12.65
C GLY A 70 -10.06 -13.38 11.59
N GLN A 71 -10.81 -12.91 10.58
CA GLN A 71 -10.32 -11.97 9.56
C GLN A 71 -10.82 -10.55 9.85
N SER A 72 -9.90 -9.57 9.87
CA SER A 72 -10.26 -8.17 10.10
C SER A 72 -10.64 -7.46 8.80
N ALA A 73 -11.81 -6.81 8.78
CA ALA A 73 -12.22 -5.93 7.69
C ALA A 73 -11.62 -4.52 7.88
N TRP A 74 -10.79 -4.08 6.94
CA TRP A 74 -10.26 -2.72 6.89
C TRP A 74 -10.85 -1.97 5.69
N ILE A 75 -10.91 -0.64 5.77
CA ILE A 75 -11.30 0.22 4.64
C ILE A 75 -10.04 0.77 3.96
N ASP A 76 -9.98 0.66 2.64
CA ASP A 76 -8.93 1.28 1.81
C ASP A 76 -9.31 2.70 1.37
N ASN A 77 -9.64 3.54 2.35
CA ASN A 77 -10.06 4.91 2.15
C ASN A 77 -9.96 5.72 3.45
N LEU A 78 -9.66 7.01 3.32
CA LEU A 78 -9.72 7.98 4.42
C LEU A 78 -10.15 9.32 3.86
N THR A 79 -11.20 9.89 4.43
CA THR A 79 -11.65 11.25 4.09
C THR A 79 -11.72 12.12 5.33
N ARG A 80 -11.41 13.41 5.16
CA ARG A 80 -11.51 14.41 6.23
C ARG A 80 -12.91 14.49 6.83
N ASP A 81 -13.95 14.36 6.00
CA ASP A 81 -15.34 14.36 6.45
C ASP A 81 -15.62 13.22 7.43
N TRP A 82 -15.11 12.01 7.18
CA TRP A 82 -15.34 10.87 8.07
C TRP A 82 -14.74 11.06 9.46
N VAL A 83 -13.53 11.63 9.52
CA VAL A 83 -12.85 11.88 10.79
C VAL A 83 -13.44 13.09 11.53
N ALA A 84 -13.91 14.12 10.82
CA ALA A 84 -14.49 15.32 11.42
C ALA A 84 -15.92 15.12 11.92
N SER A 85 -16.73 14.33 11.21
CA SER A 85 -18.16 14.10 11.53
C SER A 85 -18.41 13.00 12.57
N GLY A 86 -17.38 12.22 12.94
CA GLY A 86 -17.52 11.04 13.79
C GLY A 86 -18.00 9.78 13.05
N HIS A 87 -18.20 9.86 11.73
CA HIS A 87 -18.61 8.73 10.89
C HIS A 87 -17.64 7.53 10.98
N LEU A 88 -16.34 7.79 11.18
CA LEU A 88 -15.38 6.71 11.37
C LEU A 88 -15.72 5.82 12.60
N LYS A 89 -16.22 6.40 13.69
CA LYS A 89 -16.64 5.61 14.85
C LYS A 89 -17.85 4.73 14.57
N GLU A 90 -18.76 5.20 13.71
CA GLU A 90 -19.90 4.40 13.23
C GLU A 90 -19.42 3.20 12.40
N LEU A 91 -18.48 3.42 11.47
CA LEU A 91 -17.88 2.35 10.68
C LEU A 91 -17.23 1.28 11.56
N VAL A 92 -16.51 1.70 12.60
CA VAL A 92 -15.90 0.80 13.59
C VAL A 92 -16.96 -0.02 14.31
N ARG A 93 -18.04 0.61 14.79
CA ARG A 93 -19.16 -0.10 15.41
C ARG A 93 -19.80 -1.15 14.49
N ARG A 94 -19.80 -0.91 13.18
CA ARG A 94 -20.35 -1.82 12.17
C ARG A 94 -19.41 -2.93 11.72
N GLY A 95 -18.22 -3.03 12.31
CA GLY A 95 -17.28 -4.14 12.07
C GLY A 95 -16.00 -3.75 11.34
N ILE A 96 -15.76 -2.47 11.06
CA ILE A 96 -14.46 -2.01 10.54
C ILE A 96 -13.42 -2.03 11.65
N ARG A 97 -12.25 -2.57 11.32
CA ARG A 97 -11.18 -2.83 12.29
C ARG A 97 -9.87 -2.11 12.01
N GLY A 98 -9.80 -1.32 10.94
CA GLY A 98 -8.64 -0.52 10.59
C GLY A 98 -8.80 0.20 9.26
N ILE A 99 -7.83 1.04 8.94
CA ILE A 99 -7.84 1.88 7.74
C ILE A 99 -6.48 1.88 7.05
N THR A 100 -6.50 1.85 5.71
CA THR A 100 -5.36 2.23 4.89
C THR A 100 -5.60 3.55 4.16
N SER A 101 -4.55 4.36 4.06
CA SER A 101 -4.49 5.52 3.17
C SER A 101 -3.38 5.34 2.13
N ASN A 102 -3.49 6.08 1.02
CA ASN A 102 -2.49 6.15 -0.04
C ASN A 102 -2.57 7.54 -0.73
N PRO A 103 -1.53 7.96 -1.48
CA PRO A 103 -1.53 9.25 -2.15
C PRO A 103 -2.73 9.49 -3.08
N THR A 104 -3.20 8.48 -3.79
CA THR A 104 -4.33 8.60 -4.72
C THR A 104 -5.64 8.98 -4.01
N ILE A 105 -5.86 8.50 -2.78
CA ILE A 105 -7.03 8.88 -1.95
C ILE A 105 -6.98 10.38 -1.63
N PHE A 106 -5.84 10.87 -1.16
CA PHE A 106 -5.66 12.28 -0.84
C PHE A 106 -5.72 13.18 -2.09
N GLU A 107 -5.18 12.75 -3.23
CA GLU A 107 -5.27 13.47 -4.52
C GLU A 107 -6.73 13.76 -4.86
N LYS A 108 -7.56 12.72 -4.86
CA LYS A 108 -8.98 12.82 -5.20
C LYS A 108 -9.69 13.75 -4.22
N ALA A 109 -9.41 13.63 -2.92
CA ALA A 109 -10.04 14.44 -1.88
C ALA A 109 -9.66 15.93 -2.00
N ILE A 110 -8.36 16.24 -2.13
CA ILE A 110 -7.86 17.62 -2.29
C ILE A 110 -8.40 18.25 -3.57
N ARG A 111 -8.41 17.51 -4.69
CA ARG A 111 -8.85 18.06 -5.99
C ARG A 111 -10.35 18.33 -6.05
N ARG A 112 -11.19 17.45 -5.50
CA ARG A 112 -12.65 17.46 -5.75
C ARG A 112 -13.48 18.14 -4.67
N THR A 113 -12.87 18.52 -3.55
CA THR A 113 -13.58 19.12 -2.42
C THR A 113 -12.87 20.38 -1.92
N ASP A 114 -13.56 21.18 -1.12
CA ASP A 114 -13.05 22.41 -0.48
C ASP A 114 -12.68 22.21 1.00
N VAL A 115 -12.82 20.98 1.52
CA VAL A 115 -12.63 20.65 2.95
C VAL A 115 -11.21 20.92 3.48
N TYR A 116 -10.23 21.08 2.57
CA TYR A 116 -8.84 21.41 2.90
C TYR A 116 -8.52 22.91 2.73
N ASP A 117 -9.39 23.68 2.06
CA ASP A 117 -9.05 25.02 1.58
C ASP A 117 -8.81 26.00 2.73
N GLN A 118 -9.59 25.91 3.81
CA GLN A 118 -9.39 26.77 4.98
C GLN A 118 -8.07 26.47 5.70
N GLN A 119 -7.70 25.19 5.84
CA GLN A 119 -6.42 24.84 6.45
C GLN A 119 -5.26 25.28 5.56
N LEU A 120 -5.37 25.07 4.25
CA LEU A 120 -4.36 25.51 3.29
C LEU A 120 -4.18 27.04 3.36
N ARG A 121 -5.25 27.84 3.44
CA ARG A 121 -5.17 29.30 3.68
C ARG A 121 -4.37 29.63 4.94
N ASN A 122 -4.67 28.95 6.05
CA ASN A 122 -3.99 29.20 7.32
C ASN A 122 -2.49 28.87 7.25
N ILE A 123 -2.13 27.76 6.59
CA ILE A 123 -0.74 27.37 6.36
C ILE A 123 -0.04 28.44 5.51
N LEU A 124 -0.61 28.80 4.37
CA LEU A 124 -0.03 29.82 3.49
C LEU A 124 0.11 31.19 4.17
N TYR A 125 -0.83 31.57 5.04
CA TYR A 125 -0.70 32.78 5.86
C TYR A 125 0.49 32.69 6.82
N ARG A 126 0.62 31.58 7.54
CA ARG A 126 1.70 31.33 8.51
C ARG A 126 3.07 31.28 7.85
N GLU A 127 3.17 30.70 6.66
CA GLU A 127 4.39 30.66 5.84
C GLU A 127 4.68 32.02 5.15
N GLY A 128 3.91 33.07 5.45
CA GLY A 128 4.11 34.41 4.90
C GLY A 128 3.72 34.56 3.41
N VAL A 129 3.19 33.51 2.78
CA VAL A 129 2.78 33.52 1.36
C VAL A 129 1.62 34.50 1.11
N LEU A 130 0.79 34.76 2.12
CA LEU A 130 -0.35 35.71 2.04
C LEU A 130 -0.06 37.08 2.66
N LEU A 131 1.11 37.27 3.28
CA LEU A 131 1.49 38.53 3.93
C LEU A 131 2.21 39.43 2.92
N GLY A 132 1.46 40.15 2.09
CA GLY A 132 2.01 41.10 1.13
C GLY A 132 2.88 42.16 1.82
N GLY A 133 4.21 42.11 1.62
CA GLY A 133 5.13 43.05 2.26
C GLY A 133 6.62 42.98 1.90
N GLY A 134 7.02 42.13 0.94
CA GLY A 134 8.39 42.06 0.44
C GLY A 134 8.43 42.36 -1.06
N ALA A 135 9.34 43.25 -1.48
CA ALA A 135 9.44 43.78 -2.84
C ALA A 135 9.65 42.70 -3.91
N ALA A 136 8.55 42.24 -4.51
CA ALA A 136 8.33 41.97 -5.93
C ALA A 136 7.03 41.17 -6.10
N GLU A 137 6.06 41.77 -6.77
CA GLU A 137 5.35 41.28 -7.98
C GLU A 137 5.64 39.86 -8.49
N SER A 138 5.69 38.85 -7.62
CA SER A 138 5.89 37.47 -8.02
C SER A 138 4.53 36.86 -8.34
N HIS A 139 4.10 37.07 -9.59
CA HIS A 139 3.13 36.21 -10.26
C HIS A 139 3.61 34.73 -10.37
N GLY A 140 4.79 34.39 -9.85
CA GLY A 140 5.39 33.06 -9.86
C GLY A 140 4.74 32.10 -8.86
N GLU A 141 4.79 30.80 -9.12
CA GLU A 141 4.16 29.76 -8.31
C GLU A 141 4.58 29.80 -6.83
N VAL A 142 3.71 29.34 -5.91
CA VAL A 142 4.08 29.09 -4.50
C VAL A 142 5.23 28.08 -4.47
N GLU A 143 6.24 28.29 -3.63
CA GLU A 143 7.39 27.40 -3.55
C GLU A 143 6.97 25.94 -3.30
N ARG A 144 7.56 25.01 -4.06
CA ARG A 144 7.24 23.58 -3.97
C ARG A 144 7.39 23.03 -2.55
N GLY A 145 8.41 23.47 -1.81
CA GLY A 145 8.63 23.06 -0.43
C GLY A 145 7.49 23.43 0.52
N VAL A 146 6.87 24.60 0.32
CA VAL A 146 5.69 25.04 1.08
C VAL A 146 4.48 24.16 0.76
N VAL A 147 4.29 23.80 -0.50
CA VAL A 147 3.18 22.93 -0.93
C VAL A 147 3.35 21.51 -0.41
N GLU A 148 4.55 20.94 -0.48
CA GLU A 148 4.86 19.63 0.10
C GLU A 148 4.72 19.64 1.63
N GLY A 149 5.16 20.70 2.30
CA GLY A 149 4.96 20.89 3.75
C GLY A 149 3.47 20.96 4.12
N ALA A 150 2.67 21.72 3.35
CA ALA A 150 1.23 21.81 3.56
C ALA A 150 0.54 20.46 3.39
N TYR A 151 0.95 19.66 2.39
CA TYR A 151 0.47 18.29 2.24
C TYR A 151 0.72 17.46 3.50
N TRP A 152 1.96 17.42 3.98
CA TRP A 152 2.31 16.61 5.16
C TRP A 152 1.58 17.06 6.42
N GLU A 153 1.40 18.36 6.63
CA GLU A 153 0.63 18.88 7.78
C GLU A 153 -0.84 18.43 7.73
N MET A 154 -1.50 18.56 6.57
CA MET A 154 -2.89 18.14 6.41
C MET A 154 -3.06 16.63 6.61
N VAL A 155 -2.17 15.83 6.02
CA VAL A 155 -2.21 14.36 6.12
C VAL A 155 -1.94 13.91 7.55
N ARG A 156 -0.94 14.48 8.23
CA ARG A 156 -0.65 14.15 9.64
C ARG A 156 -1.86 14.45 10.53
N GLN A 157 -2.54 15.58 10.32
CA GLN A 157 -3.75 15.89 11.08
C GLN A 157 -4.87 14.85 10.87
N ASP A 158 -5.15 14.48 9.62
CA ASP A 158 -6.22 13.52 9.32
C ASP A 158 -5.88 12.12 9.87
N ILE A 159 -4.64 11.68 9.72
CA ILE A 159 -4.14 10.40 10.26
C ILE A 159 -4.17 10.41 11.79
N GLY A 160 -3.74 11.50 12.44
CA GLY A 160 -3.79 11.63 13.89
C GLY A 160 -5.22 11.59 14.43
N THR A 161 -6.18 12.18 13.70
CA THR A 161 -7.60 12.15 14.06
C THR A 161 -8.21 10.75 13.85
N ALA A 162 -7.87 10.08 12.74
CA ALA A 162 -8.27 8.71 12.48
C ALA A 162 -7.73 7.73 13.53
N ALA A 163 -6.46 7.87 13.91
CA ALA A 163 -5.84 7.09 14.98
C ALA A 163 -6.59 7.27 16.31
N ALA A 164 -6.95 8.51 16.67
CA ALA A 164 -7.73 8.77 17.88
C ALA A 164 -9.14 8.15 17.83
N ALA A 165 -9.78 8.13 16.66
CA ALA A 165 -11.08 7.49 16.49
C ALA A 165 -11.03 5.95 16.63
N LEU A 166 -9.88 5.33 16.34
CA LEU A 166 -9.65 3.89 16.42
C LEU A 166 -9.03 3.42 17.75
N GLU A 167 -8.65 4.34 18.64
CA GLU A 167 -7.90 4.06 19.86
C GLU A 167 -8.64 3.12 20.83
N GLU A 168 -9.97 3.23 20.91
CA GLU A 168 -10.78 2.33 21.74
C GLU A 168 -10.70 0.89 21.24
N LEU A 169 -10.83 0.69 19.92
CA LEU A 169 -10.69 -0.63 19.31
C LEU A 169 -9.26 -1.17 19.46
N PHE A 170 -8.25 -0.33 19.29
CA PHE A 170 -6.85 -0.73 19.48
C PHE A 170 -6.59 -1.26 20.88
N ARG A 171 -7.08 -0.57 21.92
CA ARG A 171 -6.97 -1.03 23.31
C ARG A 171 -7.79 -2.30 23.56
N ALA A 172 -9.03 -2.35 23.11
CA ALA A 172 -9.92 -3.50 23.31
C ALA A 172 -9.42 -4.78 22.61
N SER A 173 -8.70 -4.62 21.49
CA SER A 173 -8.09 -5.73 20.74
C SER A 173 -6.67 -6.07 21.19
N ASN A 174 -6.16 -5.45 22.26
CA ASN A 174 -4.79 -5.61 22.74
C ASN A 174 -3.74 -5.41 21.63
N GLY A 175 -3.93 -4.37 20.81
CA GLY A 175 -3.07 -4.06 19.67
C GLY A 175 -3.22 -4.98 18.46
N GLY A 176 -4.24 -5.85 18.42
CA GLY A 176 -4.52 -6.67 17.23
C GLY A 176 -5.17 -5.89 16.08
N ASP A 177 -5.95 -4.86 16.38
CA ASP A 177 -6.70 -4.05 15.41
C ASP A 177 -6.71 -2.56 15.80
N GLY A 178 -7.52 -1.74 15.14
CA GLY A 178 -7.63 -0.30 15.41
C GLY A 178 -6.49 0.51 14.81
N PHE A 179 -5.84 0.03 13.75
CA PHE A 179 -4.73 0.72 13.11
C PHE A 179 -5.17 1.66 11.99
N VAL A 180 -4.40 2.73 11.81
CA VAL A 180 -4.41 3.56 10.60
C VAL A 180 -3.06 3.49 9.91
N SER A 181 -3.04 3.24 8.60
CA SER A 181 -1.80 3.21 7.81
C SER A 181 -1.58 4.51 7.03
N LEU A 182 -0.36 5.06 7.13
CA LEU A 182 0.13 6.19 6.33
C LEU A 182 1.36 5.77 5.54
N GLU A 183 1.35 5.96 4.23
CA GLU A 183 2.47 5.61 3.36
C GLU A 183 3.59 6.67 3.39
N VAL A 184 4.84 6.21 3.33
CA VAL A 184 5.98 7.08 3.02
C VAL A 184 5.84 7.67 1.61
N SER A 185 6.62 8.70 1.29
CA SER A 185 6.66 9.22 -0.08
C SER A 185 7.00 8.10 -1.07
N PRO A 186 6.20 7.88 -2.14
CA PRO A 186 6.50 6.86 -3.14
C PRO A 186 7.86 7.04 -3.82
N LYS A 187 8.41 8.27 -3.79
CA LYS A 187 9.75 8.58 -4.33
C LYS A 187 10.88 7.92 -3.54
N LEU A 188 10.60 7.46 -2.32
CA LEU A 188 11.56 6.78 -1.45
C LEU A 188 11.51 5.26 -1.59
N ALA A 189 10.68 4.72 -2.50
CA ALA A 189 10.52 3.28 -2.67
C ALA A 189 11.84 2.53 -2.96
N TYR A 190 12.83 3.20 -3.56
CA TYR A 190 14.17 2.64 -3.80
C TYR A 190 15.28 3.28 -2.94
N ASP A 191 14.91 4.06 -1.92
CA ASP A 191 15.81 4.69 -0.96
C ASP A 191 15.48 4.18 0.46
N ALA A 192 16.21 3.16 0.90
CA ALA A 192 16.02 2.55 2.21
C ALA A 192 16.26 3.57 3.34
N ALA A 193 17.33 4.37 3.24
CA ALA A 193 17.70 5.33 4.29
C ALA A 193 16.66 6.46 4.39
N GLY A 194 16.23 6.99 3.25
CA GLY A 194 15.15 7.99 3.20
C GLY A 194 13.82 7.44 3.73
N SER A 195 13.45 6.20 3.36
CA SER A 195 12.25 5.53 3.88
C SER A 195 12.29 5.37 5.41
N VAL A 196 13.43 4.94 5.96
CA VAL A 196 13.63 4.83 7.42
C VAL A 196 13.54 6.20 8.09
N ALA A 197 14.20 7.22 7.53
CA ALA A 197 14.20 8.57 8.09
C ALA A 197 12.79 9.14 8.18
N LEU A 198 12.02 9.09 7.09
CA LEU A 198 10.65 9.57 7.06
C LEU A 198 9.73 8.72 7.95
N ALA A 199 9.89 7.40 7.96
CA ALA A 199 9.07 6.54 8.83
C ALA A 199 9.31 6.83 10.32
N ARG A 200 10.55 7.13 10.71
CA ARG A 200 10.87 7.56 12.08
C ARG A 200 10.24 8.91 12.42
N GLU A 201 10.32 9.87 11.51
CA GLU A 201 9.69 11.19 11.67
C GLU A 201 8.18 11.05 11.87
N LEU A 202 7.49 10.32 10.98
CA LEU A 202 6.04 10.12 11.08
C LEU A 202 5.62 9.47 12.40
N HIS A 203 6.35 8.46 12.86
CA HIS A 203 6.11 7.82 14.16
C HIS A 203 6.35 8.77 15.33
N ALA A 204 7.38 9.62 15.26
CA ALA A 204 7.70 10.58 16.31
C ALA A 204 6.67 11.71 16.39
N ASP A 205 6.30 12.27 15.25
CA ASP A 205 5.41 13.43 15.16
C ASP A 205 3.97 13.09 15.53
N LEU A 206 3.46 11.96 15.07
CA LEU A 206 2.10 11.55 15.38
C LEU A 206 1.98 10.97 16.79
N ALA A 207 3.04 10.30 17.28
CA ALA A 207 3.11 9.68 18.60
C ALA A 207 1.86 8.83 18.94
N ARG A 208 1.31 8.11 17.95
CA ARG A 208 0.16 7.23 18.10
C ARG A 208 0.60 5.76 18.10
N PRO A 209 0.23 4.95 19.12
CA PRO A 209 0.60 3.54 19.17
C PRO A 209 -0.07 2.70 18.06
N ASN A 210 -1.20 3.17 17.54
CA ASN A 210 -1.97 2.52 16.49
C ASN A 210 -1.73 3.13 15.09
N LEU A 211 -0.62 3.85 14.89
CA LEU A 211 -0.12 4.21 13.57
C LEU A 211 0.67 3.04 12.98
N MET A 212 0.41 2.69 11.72
CA MET A 212 1.33 1.92 10.89
C MET A 212 1.92 2.82 9.81
N VAL A 213 3.25 2.89 9.72
CA VAL A 213 3.88 3.50 8.54
C VAL A 213 3.97 2.44 7.45
N LYS A 214 3.49 2.78 6.27
CA LYS A 214 3.43 1.88 5.12
C LYS A 214 4.66 2.09 4.24
N ILE A 215 5.40 1.01 4.01
CA ILE A 215 6.68 1.00 3.27
C ILE A 215 6.55 0.01 2.10
N PRO A 216 6.78 0.43 0.84
CA PRO A 216 6.88 -0.48 -0.29
C PRO A 216 7.91 -1.59 -0.05
N ALA A 217 7.52 -2.84 -0.27
CA ALA A 217 8.38 -4.01 -0.16
C ALA A 217 9.19 -4.22 -1.45
N THR A 218 9.83 -3.17 -1.94
CA THR A 218 10.92 -3.31 -2.92
C THR A 218 12.12 -3.95 -2.23
N GLU A 219 13.13 -4.37 -2.98
CA GLU A 219 14.38 -4.91 -2.40
C GLU A 219 15.00 -4.00 -1.30
N PRO A 220 15.25 -2.70 -1.54
CA PRO A 220 15.70 -1.80 -0.48
C PRO A 220 14.64 -1.55 0.60
N GLY A 221 13.36 -1.57 0.23
CA GLY A 221 12.24 -1.40 1.17
C GLY A 221 12.16 -2.51 2.22
N VAL A 222 12.48 -3.76 1.87
CA VAL A 222 12.57 -4.89 2.82
C VAL A 222 13.61 -4.61 3.92
N ALA A 223 14.75 -4.02 3.57
CA ALA A 223 15.76 -3.62 4.56
C ALA A 223 15.23 -2.51 5.49
N ALA A 224 14.52 -1.51 4.95
CA ALA A 224 13.88 -0.46 5.75
C ALA A 224 12.80 -1.02 6.70
N ILE A 225 12.01 -2.00 6.25
CA ILE A 225 11.01 -2.69 7.06
C ILE A 225 11.69 -3.37 8.26
N ARG A 226 12.73 -4.18 8.03
CA ARG A 226 13.48 -4.84 9.12
C ARG A 226 13.98 -3.84 10.14
N GLU A 227 14.62 -2.75 9.69
CA GLU A 227 15.17 -1.74 10.59
C GLU A 227 14.07 -1.11 11.46
N MET A 228 12.93 -0.75 10.87
CA MET A 228 11.83 -0.12 11.62
C MET A 228 11.18 -1.09 12.61
N ILE A 229 11.04 -2.38 12.26
CA ILE A 229 10.58 -3.41 13.19
C ILE A 229 11.58 -3.58 14.35
N GLY A 230 12.90 -3.57 14.08
CA GLY A 230 13.95 -3.58 15.11
C GLY A 230 13.93 -2.38 16.04
N ARG A 231 13.41 -1.24 15.56
CA ARG A 231 13.12 -0.05 16.35
C ARG A 231 11.77 -0.12 17.08
N ARG A 232 11.10 -1.27 17.06
CA ARG A 232 9.77 -1.54 17.63
C ARG A 232 8.70 -0.58 17.12
N LYS A 233 8.71 -0.31 15.81
CA LYS A 233 7.71 0.53 15.13
C LYS A 233 6.78 -0.32 14.29
N ASN A 234 5.50 0.05 14.29
CA ASN A 234 4.47 -0.66 13.54
C ASN A 234 4.56 -0.33 12.05
N ILE A 235 4.64 -1.36 11.22
CA ILE A 235 4.86 -1.25 9.77
C ILE A 235 3.79 -2.01 8.99
N ASN A 236 3.28 -1.38 7.93
CA ASN A 236 2.51 -2.04 6.88
C ASN A 236 3.43 -2.22 5.65
N ALA A 237 3.91 -3.43 5.40
CA ALA A 237 4.70 -3.71 4.20
C ALA A 237 3.75 -3.81 2.99
N THR A 238 3.97 -3.02 1.93
CA THR A 238 3.04 -2.93 0.79
C THR A 238 3.67 -3.29 -0.56
N LEU A 239 2.85 -3.39 -1.61
CA LEU A 239 3.29 -3.72 -2.97
C LEU A 239 3.96 -5.11 -3.06
N ILE A 240 3.42 -6.08 -2.32
CA ILE A 240 3.86 -7.47 -2.38
C ILE A 240 3.06 -8.19 -3.47
N PHE A 241 3.74 -8.64 -4.53
CA PHE A 241 3.14 -9.30 -5.70
C PHE A 241 3.67 -10.73 -5.96
N SER A 242 4.73 -11.17 -5.27
CA SER A 242 5.26 -12.53 -5.38
C SER A 242 5.39 -13.22 -4.03
N LEU A 243 5.38 -14.56 -4.10
CA LEU A 243 5.66 -15.43 -2.95
C LEU A 243 7.11 -15.24 -2.47
N THR A 244 8.04 -15.01 -3.40
CA THR A 244 9.45 -14.72 -3.09
C THR A 244 9.56 -13.46 -2.24
N ARG A 245 8.98 -12.34 -2.70
CA ARG A 245 9.00 -11.08 -1.94
C ARG A 245 8.27 -11.20 -0.61
N TYR A 246 7.17 -11.94 -0.57
CA TYR A 246 6.45 -12.19 0.68
C TYR A 246 7.29 -12.95 1.71
N SER A 247 8.03 -13.97 1.29
CA SER A 247 8.98 -14.70 2.14
C SER A 247 10.04 -13.78 2.76
N GLU A 248 10.60 -12.88 1.95
CA GLU A 248 11.60 -11.91 2.39
C GLU A 248 11.04 -10.89 3.38
N VAL A 249 9.80 -10.41 3.16
CA VAL A 249 9.11 -9.51 4.10
C VAL A 249 8.87 -10.19 5.44
N MET A 250 8.42 -11.45 5.45
CA MET A 250 8.22 -12.18 6.70
C MET A 250 9.55 -12.49 7.41
N GLU A 251 10.62 -12.77 6.67
CA GLU A 251 11.97 -12.90 7.26
C GLU A 251 12.44 -11.57 7.85
N ALA A 252 12.27 -10.45 7.14
CA ALA A 252 12.61 -9.12 7.63
C ALA A 252 11.85 -8.77 8.92
N TYR A 253 10.58 -9.18 9.04
CA TYR A 253 9.81 -9.02 10.27
C TYR A 253 10.39 -9.80 11.44
N VAL A 254 10.61 -11.12 11.26
CA VAL A 254 11.17 -11.98 12.32
C VAL A 254 12.57 -11.50 12.72
N ALA A 255 13.44 -11.22 11.75
CA ALA A 255 14.79 -10.72 12.00
C ALA A 255 14.78 -9.33 12.68
N GLY A 256 13.84 -8.46 12.32
CA GLY A 256 13.68 -7.17 12.99
C GLY A 256 13.30 -7.33 14.47
N LEU A 257 12.39 -8.25 14.79
CA LEU A 257 12.06 -8.54 16.20
C LEU A 257 13.29 -9.08 16.96
N GLU A 258 14.09 -9.94 16.33
CA GLU A 258 15.35 -10.42 16.89
C GLU A 258 16.36 -9.29 17.12
N ASP A 259 16.46 -8.33 16.19
CA ASP A 259 17.31 -7.14 16.34
C ASP A 259 16.85 -6.27 17.53
N ALA A 260 15.54 -6.15 17.75
CA ALA A 260 14.98 -5.46 18.91
C ALA A 260 15.36 -6.14 20.24
N VAL A 261 15.31 -7.48 20.26
CA VAL A 261 15.74 -8.28 21.43
C VAL A 261 17.23 -8.11 21.68
N ALA A 262 18.07 -8.24 20.64
CA ALA A 262 19.51 -8.09 20.76
C ALA A 262 19.89 -6.70 21.27
N THR A 263 19.27 -5.64 20.74
CA THR A 263 19.50 -4.26 21.17
C THR A 263 19.11 -4.04 22.63
N ALA A 264 17.97 -4.60 23.06
CA ALA A 264 17.53 -4.51 24.46
C ALA A 264 18.47 -5.25 25.42
N ASN A 265 18.97 -6.43 25.03
CA ASN A 265 19.93 -7.19 25.83
C ASN A 265 21.25 -6.42 26.03
N VAL A 266 21.78 -5.80 24.98
CA VAL A 266 23.00 -4.97 25.08
C VAL A 266 22.78 -3.77 26.02
N ALA A 267 21.65 -3.07 25.89
CA ALA A 267 21.32 -1.95 26.78
C ALA A 267 21.19 -2.39 28.26
N SER A 268 20.61 -3.57 28.47
CA SER A 268 20.46 -4.21 29.77
C SER A 268 21.82 -4.56 30.39
N GLU A 269 22.73 -5.20 29.65
CA GLU A 269 24.09 -5.53 30.09
C GLU A 269 24.91 -4.29 30.47
N LEU A 270 24.85 -3.23 29.64
CA LEU A 270 25.52 -1.96 29.94
C LEU A 270 24.98 -1.30 31.22
N SER A 271 23.67 -1.37 31.45
CA SER A 271 23.05 -0.84 32.68
C SER A 271 23.46 -1.63 33.91
N ALA A 272 23.57 -2.95 33.81
CA ALA A 272 23.99 -3.81 34.90
C ALA A 272 25.47 -3.61 35.26
N ALA A 273 26.33 -3.43 34.25
CA ALA A 273 27.74 -3.10 34.44
C ALA A 273 27.97 -1.72 35.10
N ALA A 274 26.98 -0.82 35.00
CA ALA A 274 27.02 0.50 35.60
C ALA A 274 26.41 0.56 37.03
N SER A 275 25.80 -0.52 37.53
CA SER A 275 25.21 -0.58 38.87
C SER A 275 25.87 -1.65 39.74
N ASP A 276 26.48 -1.27 40.87
CA ASP A 276 27.07 -2.19 41.87
C ASP A 276 26.04 -3.05 42.63
N SER A 277 24.74 -2.93 42.31
CA SER A 277 23.68 -3.71 42.96
C SER A 277 23.44 -5.03 42.24
N ALA A 278 23.87 -6.13 42.87
CA ALA A 278 23.40 -7.46 42.55
C ALA A 278 21.87 -7.57 42.80
N ALA A 279 21.19 -8.29 41.90
CA ALA A 279 19.83 -8.81 42.02
C ALA A 279 18.67 -7.84 41.69
N GLY A 280 18.40 -7.70 40.40
CA GLY A 280 17.06 -7.49 39.85
C GLY A 280 17.07 -7.96 38.40
N ALA A 281 16.20 -8.90 38.02
CA ALA A 281 16.09 -9.32 36.62
C ALA A 281 15.80 -8.07 35.78
N LEU A 282 16.71 -7.72 34.87
CA LEU A 282 16.54 -6.58 33.98
C LEU A 282 15.25 -6.79 33.17
N PRO A 283 14.46 -5.72 32.92
CA PRO A 283 13.21 -5.85 32.22
C PRO A 283 13.45 -6.49 30.85
N ARG A 284 12.89 -7.69 30.65
CA ARG A 284 12.89 -8.34 29.35
C ARG A 284 12.24 -7.42 28.34
N VAL A 285 12.77 -7.40 27.12
CA VAL A 285 12.15 -6.71 25.99
C VAL A 285 10.69 -7.16 25.85
N ASP A 286 9.80 -6.19 25.73
CA ASP A 286 8.39 -6.41 25.42
C ASP A 286 8.16 -6.10 23.93
N LEU A 287 7.70 -7.12 23.21
CA LEU A 287 7.37 -7.06 21.78
C LEU A 287 5.87 -6.89 21.53
N SER A 288 5.03 -6.85 22.57
CA SER A 288 3.56 -6.74 22.45
C SER A 288 3.09 -5.44 21.81
N SER A 289 3.95 -4.41 21.80
CA SER A 289 3.67 -3.14 21.13
C SER A 289 4.02 -3.14 19.64
N VAL A 290 4.57 -4.24 19.10
CA VAL A 290 5.02 -4.34 17.70
C VAL A 290 4.04 -5.19 16.88
N SER A 291 3.27 -4.52 16.05
CA SER A 291 2.33 -5.12 15.12
C SER A 291 2.73 -4.79 13.68
N SER A 292 2.52 -5.73 12.77
CA SER A 292 2.78 -5.52 11.36
C SER A 292 1.78 -6.27 10.50
N VAL A 293 1.52 -5.72 9.31
CA VAL A 293 0.77 -6.39 8.26
C VAL A 293 1.61 -6.43 6.98
N ALA A 294 1.41 -7.47 6.19
CA ALA A 294 2.04 -7.62 4.88
C ALA A 294 0.97 -7.60 3.79
N SER A 295 0.83 -6.44 3.15
CA SER A 295 -0.18 -6.13 2.13
C SER A 295 0.15 -6.82 0.81
N PHE A 296 -0.41 -8.02 0.64
CA PHE A 296 -0.31 -8.89 -0.53
C PHE A 296 -1.42 -8.55 -1.54
N PHE A 297 -1.03 -8.12 -2.74
CA PHE A 297 -1.96 -7.61 -3.74
C PHE A 297 -2.63 -8.73 -4.55
N VAL A 298 -3.95 -8.66 -4.71
CA VAL A 298 -4.75 -9.73 -5.31
C VAL A 298 -5.18 -9.40 -6.74
N SER A 299 -6.14 -8.49 -6.95
CA SER A 299 -6.78 -8.31 -8.28
C SER A 299 -5.85 -7.87 -9.42
N ARG A 300 -4.74 -7.20 -9.10
CA ARG A 300 -3.73 -6.77 -10.10
C ARG A 300 -3.05 -7.98 -10.74
N VAL A 301 -2.89 -9.08 -9.99
CA VAL A 301 -2.28 -10.33 -10.47
C VAL A 301 -3.16 -10.98 -11.54
N ASP A 302 -4.46 -11.18 -11.26
CA ASP A 302 -5.40 -11.73 -12.26
C ASP A 302 -5.43 -10.84 -13.51
N SER A 303 -5.47 -9.52 -13.35
CA SER A 303 -5.50 -8.60 -14.51
C SER A 303 -4.28 -8.77 -15.42
N ALA A 304 -3.08 -8.93 -14.83
CA ALA A 304 -1.83 -9.09 -15.57
C ALA A 304 -1.66 -10.51 -16.15
N VAL A 305 -2.07 -11.54 -15.41
CA VAL A 305 -1.97 -12.95 -15.83
C VAL A 305 -3.03 -13.28 -16.88
N ASP A 306 -4.27 -12.87 -16.70
CA ASP A 306 -5.35 -13.14 -17.65
C ASP A 306 -5.08 -12.51 -19.01
N LYS A 307 -4.41 -11.34 -19.06
CA LYS A 307 -3.95 -10.74 -20.31
C LYS A 307 -2.97 -11.65 -21.06
N ARG A 308 -2.03 -12.29 -20.34
CA ARG A 308 -1.05 -13.25 -20.91
C ARG A 308 -1.74 -14.54 -21.34
N LEU A 309 -2.61 -15.09 -20.51
CA LEU A 309 -3.39 -16.30 -20.83
C LEU A 309 -4.25 -16.12 -22.07
N LYS A 310 -4.95 -15.00 -22.20
CA LYS A 310 -5.75 -14.65 -23.39
C LYS A 310 -4.89 -14.53 -24.66
N ALA A 311 -3.60 -14.20 -24.54
CA ALA A 311 -2.68 -14.13 -25.67
C ALA A 311 -2.17 -15.51 -26.14
N ILE A 312 -2.11 -16.50 -25.25
CA ILE A 312 -1.65 -17.88 -25.56
C ILE A 312 -2.65 -18.63 -26.44
N ARG A 313 -3.96 -18.40 -26.26
CA ARG A 313 -5.05 -18.97 -27.08
C ARG A 313 -5.11 -20.50 -27.14
N THR A 314 -4.86 -21.18 -26.01
CA THR A 314 -5.13 -22.61 -25.83
C THR A 314 -6.23 -22.84 -24.80
N ASP A 315 -6.86 -24.02 -24.84
CA ASP A 315 -7.90 -24.38 -23.87
C ASP A 315 -7.33 -24.49 -22.45
N GLU A 316 -6.09 -24.96 -22.31
CA GLU A 316 -5.39 -25.05 -21.02
C GLU A 316 -5.16 -23.67 -20.40
N ALA A 317 -4.74 -22.68 -21.21
CA ALA A 317 -4.56 -21.31 -20.76
C ALA A 317 -5.91 -20.65 -20.43
N GLY A 318 -6.93 -20.88 -21.26
CA GLY A 318 -8.29 -20.40 -21.01
C GLY A 318 -8.86 -20.90 -19.68
N ALA A 319 -8.59 -22.16 -19.32
CA ALA A 319 -9.03 -22.76 -18.07
C ALA A 319 -8.38 -22.17 -16.80
N LEU A 320 -7.34 -21.34 -16.93
CA LEU A 320 -6.62 -20.69 -15.83
C LEU A 320 -7.05 -19.23 -15.60
N ILE A 321 -7.88 -18.66 -16.48
CA ILE A 321 -8.36 -17.28 -16.37
C ILE A 321 -9.06 -17.06 -15.02
N GLY A 322 -8.62 -16.02 -14.31
CA GLY A 322 -9.14 -15.62 -13.02
C GLY A 322 -8.75 -16.55 -11.85
N LYS A 323 -7.76 -17.43 -12.01
CA LYS A 323 -7.34 -18.35 -10.93
C LYS A 323 -6.03 -17.93 -10.24
N ALA A 324 -5.19 -17.16 -10.92
CA ALA A 324 -3.82 -16.89 -10.49
C ALA A 324 -3.75 -16.16 -9.14
N ALA A 325 -4.51 -15.09 -8.97
CA ALA A 325 -4.44 -14.24 -7.78
C ALA A 325 -4.86 -14.99 -6.50
N VAL A 326 -5.96 -15.75 -6.57
CA VAL A 326 -6.45 -16.53 -5.42
C VAL A 326 -5.48 -17.66 -5.10
N ALA A 327 -5.02 -18.41 -6.10
CA ALA A 327 -4.05 -19.48 -5.90
C ALA A 327 -2.76 -18.97 -5.24
N GLN A 328 -2.22 -17.85 -5.73
CA GLN A 328 -1.04 -17.23 -5.15
C GLN A 328 -1.27 -16.77 -3.70
N ALA A 329 -2.42 -16.16 -3.39
CA ALA A 329 -2.73 -15.74 -2.02
C ALA A 329 -2.96 -16.92 -1.06
N VAL A 330 -3.55 -18.03 -1.52
CA VAL A 330 -3.69 -19.28 -0.74
C VAL A 330 -2.30 -19.85 -0.40
N VAL A 331 -1.39 -19.91 -1.36
CA VAL A 331 -0.01 -20.35 -1.10
C VAL A 331 0.72 -19.39 -0.17
N ALA A 332 0.53 -18.07 -0.32
CA ALA A 332 1.07 -17.08 0.61
C ALA A 332 0.56 -17.33 2.05
N TYR A 333 -0.72 -17.63 2.23
CA TYR A 333 -1.27 -17.97 3.54
C TYR A 333 -0.66 -19.25 4.14
N ASP A 334 -0.37 -20.26 3.30
CA ASP A 334 0.31 -21.46 3.77
C ASP A 334 1.76 -21.19 4.22
N MET A 335 2.50 -20.39 3.45
CA MET A 335 3.83 -19.90 3.84
C MET A 335 3.81 -19.11 5.15
N PHE A 336 2.77 -18.29 5.37
CA PHE A 336 2.55 -17.57 6.61
C PHE A 336 2.41 -18.53 7.80
N LYS A 337 1.53 -19.53 7.72
CA LYS A 337 1.36 -20.52 8.79
C LYS A 337 2.68 -21.22 9.12
N ALA A 338 3.46 -21.59 8.09
CA ALA A 338 4.75 -22.23 8.27
C ALA A 338 5.76 -21.29 8.97
N LYS A 339 5.83 -20.02 8.54
CA LYS A 339 6.80 -19.05 9.05
C LYS A 339 6.59 -18.69 10.51
N PHE A 340 5.35 -18.49 10.91
CA PHE A 340 4.96 -18.11 12.28
C PHE A 340 4.68 -19.34 13.15
N SER A 341 5.58 -20.32 13.07
CA SER A 341 5.52 -21.56 13.82
C SER A 341 6.93 -22.04 14.22
N GLY A 342 6.99 -23.13 14.99
CA GLY A 342 8.26 -23.74 15.36
C GLY A 342 9.05 -23.01 16.46
N PRO A 343 10.29 -23.45 16.76
CA PRO A 343 11.05 -22.95 17.90
C PRO A 343 11.46 -21.47 17.79
N ARG A 344 11.88 -21.00 16.61
CA ARG A 344 12.31 -19.61 16.38
C ARG A 344 11.18 -18.62 16.67
N TRP A 345 9.99 -18.87 16.12
CA TRP A 345 8.82 -18.04 16.38
C TRP A 345 8.37 -18.07 17.85
N ARG A 346 8.29 -19.27 18.45
CA ARG A 346 7.87 -19.42 19.86
C ARG A 346 8.76 -18.66 20.85
N ALA A 347 10.05 -18.50 20.54
CA ALA A 347 10.95 -17.70 21.37
C ALA A 347 10.58 -16.20 21.38
N LEU A 348 10.12 -15.66 20.26
CA LEU A 348 9.66 -14.27 20.14
C LEU A 348 8.25 -14.09 20.70
N GLU A 349 7.36 -15.07 20.46
CA GLU A 349 6.00 -15.08 21.00
C GLU A 349 5.99 -15.04 22.54
N GLN A 350 6.91 -15.74 23.20
CA GLN A 350 7.10 -15.68 24.66
C GLN A 350 7.50 -14.29 25.18
N LEU A 351 7.99 -13.41 24.30
CA LEU A 351 8.31 -12.01 24.59
C LEU A 351 7.17 -11.06 24.16
N GLY A 352 6.01 -11.60 23.81
CA GLY A 352 4.82 -10.85 23.42
C GLY A 352 4.71 -10.56 21.92
N ALA A 353 5.58 -11.11 21.07
CA ALA A 353 5.49 -10.88 19.63
C ALA A 353 4.16 -11.38 19.04
N GLN A 354 3.58 -10.59 18.15
CA GLN A 354 2.37 -10.93 17.40
C GLN A 354 2.73 -11.36 15.98
N VAL A 355 1.98 -12.28 15.37
CA VAL A 355 2.25 -12.66 13.97
C VAL A 355 2.09 -11.46 13.02
N GLN A 356 2.97 -11.32 12.02
CA GLN A 356 2.75 -10.36 10.94
C GLN A 356 1.63 -10.90 10.05
N ARG A 357 0.44 -10.30 10.15
CA ARG A 357 -0.75 -10.81 9.45
C ARG A 357 -0.64 -10.57 7.94
N PRO A 358 -0.98 -11.54 7.08
CA PRO A 358 -1.26 -11.26 5.69
C PRO A 358 -2.43 -10.29 5.60
N LEU A 359 -2.27 -9.25 4.77
CA LEU A 359 -3.32 -8.31 4.44
C LEU A 359 -3.61 -8.42 2.93
N TRP A 360 -4.81 -8.85 2.58
CA TRP A 360 -5.25 -8.93 1.19
C TRP A 360 -5.60 -7.53 0.70
N ALA A 361 -4.78 -7.01 -0.22
CA ALA A 361 -4.92 -5.67 -0.79
C ALA A 361 -5.37 -5.73 -2.25
N SER A 362 -5.94 -4.62 -2.75
CA SER A 362 -6.48 -4.57 -4.10
C SER A 362 -7.51 -5.69 -4.33
N THR A 363 -8.48 -5.85 -3.42
CA THR A 363 -9.49 -6.92 -3.47
C THR A 363 -10.78 -6.53 -4.21
N GLY A 364 -10.79 -5.37 -4.86
CA GLY A 364 -11.83 -5.00 -5.82
C GLY A 364 -11.68 -5.75 -7.13
N VAL A 365 -12.76 -6.37 -7.58
CA VAL A 365 -12.83 -7.13 -8.84
C VAL A 365 -12.77 -6.19 -10.03
N LYS A 366 -11.89 -6.50 -10.99
CA LYS A 366 -11.61 -5.64 -12.15
C LYS A 366 -12.31 -6.11 -13.43
N ASP A 367 -12.65 -7.39 -13.51
CA ASP A 367 -13.42 -7.98 -14.61
C ASP A 367 -14.87 -8.22 -14.14
N PRO A 368 -15.86 -7.52 -14.71
CA PRO A 368 -17.26 -7.60 -14.27
C PRO A 368 -17.91 -8.96 -14.58
N SER A 369 -17.25 -9.86 -15.30
CA SER A 369 -17.72 -11.24 -15.47
C SER A 369 -17.54 -12.11 -14.22
N PHE A 370 -16.69 -11.68 -13.28
CA PHE A 370 -16.54 -12.33 -11.99
C PHE A 370 -17.50 -11.73 -10.95
N PRO A 371 -17.94 -12.53 -9.94
CA PRO A 371 -18.66 -11.99 -8.79
C PRO A 371 -17.82 -10.89 -8.12
N ASP A 372 -18.43 -9.78 -7.76
CA ASP A 372 -17.79 -8.61 -7.12
C ASP A 372 -17.23 -8.91 -5.71
N THR A 373 -17.68 -9.98 -5.06
CA THR A 373 -17.14 -10.50 -3.79
C THR A 373 -16.03 -11.55 -3.96
N LYS A 374 -15.66 -11.94 -5.19
CA LYS A 374 -14.77 -13.08 -5.51
C LYS A 374 -13.56 -13.20 -4.58
N TYR A 375 -12.79 -12.11 -4.43
CA TYR A 375 -11.53 -12.16 -3.68
C TYR A 375 -11.74 -12.18 -2.17
N ILE A 376 -12.83 -11.58 -1.67
CA ILE A 376 -13.15 -11.62 -0.24
C ILE A 376 -13.56 -13.05 0.10
N ASP A 377 -14.58 -13.57 -0.58
CA ASP A 377 -15.15 -14.90 -0.33
C ASP A 377 -14.13 -16.04 -0.45
N ALA A 378 -13.08 -15.87 -1.26
CA ALA A 378 -12.06 -16.89 -1.47
C ALA A 378 -10.92 -16.86 -0.44
N LEU A 379 -10.68 -15.73 0.26
CA LEU A 379 -9.48 -15.51 1.07
C LEU A 379 -9.75 -15.30 2.56
N ILE A 380 -10.90 -15.77 3.05
CA ILE A 380 -11.26 -15.69 4.47
C ILE A 380 -10.48 -16.72 5.28
N GLY A 381 -9.82 -16.28 6.35
CA GLY A 381 -9.21 -17.15 7.35
C GLY A 381 -8.58 -16.40 8.54
N PRO A 382 -8.19 -17.14 9.60
CA PRO A 382 -7.75 -16.54 10.84
C PRO A 382 -6.43 -15.79 10.70
N HIS A 383 -6.21 -14.80 11.57
CA HIS A 383 -5.00 -13.98 11.61
C HIS A 383 -4.69 -13.27 10.28
N SER A 384 -5.72 -12.89 9.54
CA SER A 384 -5.58 -12.15 8.28
C SER A 384 -6.39 -10.86 8.30
N VAL A 385 -6.09 -9.99 7.36
CA VAL A 385 -6.79 -8.72 7.13
C VAL A 385 -7.22 -8.67 5.68
N ASN A 386 -8.36 -8.06 5.40
CA ASN A 386 -8.71 -7.64 4.04
C ASN A 386 -8.95 -6.13 4.05
N THR A 387 -8.19 -5.38 3.24
CA THR A 387 -8.45 -3.95 3.06
C THR A 387 -9.28 -3.75 1.79
N MET A 388 -10.52 -3.31 1.98
CA MET A 388 -11.54 -3.29 0.95
C MET A 388 -11.78 -1.85 0.47
N PRO A 389 -11.76 -1.60 -0.85
CA PRO A 389 -12.34 -0.38 -1.40
C PRO A 389 -13.83 -0.29 -1.05
N ASP A 390 -14.36 0.94 -1.00
CA ASP A 390 -15.75 1.22 -0.62
C ASP A 390 -16.76 0.28 -1.33
N ALA A 391 -16.65 0.11 -2.65
CA ALA A 391 -17.59 -0.72 -3.42
C ALA A 391 -17.53 -2.21 -3.04
N THR A 392 -16.34 -2.75 -2.81
CA THR A 392 -16.13 -4.14 -2.40
C THR A 392 -16.67 -4.39 -1.00
N LEU A 393 -16.43 -3.46 -0.08
CA LEU A 393 -16.96 -3.51 1.28
C LEU A 393 -18.49 -3.57 1.27
N LEU A 394 -19.13 -2.74 0.46
CA LEU A 394 -20.58 -2.68 0.31
C LEU A 394 -21.14 -3.98 -0.28
N ALA A 395 -20.53 -4.49 -1.35
CA ALA A 395 -20.94 -5.77 -1.96
C ALA A 395 -20.82 -6.93 -0.96
N PHE A 396 -19.70 -7.02 -0.24
CA PHE A 396 -19.51 -8.05 0.76
C PHE A 396 -20.51 -7.94 1.92
N ALA A 397 -20.78 -6.72 2.41
CA ALA A 397 -21.77 -6.50 3.47
C ALA A 397 -23.19 -6.95 3.04
N ASP A 398 -23.56 -6.72 1.78
CA ASP A 398 -24.86 -7.06 1.20
C ASP A 398 -25.03 -8.56 0.94
N HIS A 399 -24.07 -9.21 0.26
CA HIS A 399 -24.22 -10.58 -0.23
C HIS A 399 -22.95 -11.46 -0.17
N GLY A 400 -21.92 -11.04 0.57
CA GLY A 400 -20.72 -11.86 0.82
C GLY A 400 -20.99 -13.16 1.57
N LYS A 401 -20.04 -14.09 1.48
CA LYS A 401 -20.13 -15.42 2.12
C LYS A 401 -19.09 -15.56 3.22
N VAL A 402 -19.53 -15.46 4.47
CA VAL A 402 -18.66 -15.66 5.64
C VAL A 402 -18.40 -17.16 5.84
N LYS A 403 -17.21 -17.61 5.45
CA LYS A 403 -16.73 -18.99 5.64
C LYS A 403 -15.21 -19.02 5.49
N ARG A 404 -14.48 -19.75 6.34
CA ARG A 404 -13.05 -20.05 6.10
C ARG A 404 -12.83 -20.78 4.77
N THR A 405 -12.03 -20.19 3.90
CA THR A 405 -11.74 -20.71 2.55
C THR A 405 -10.26 -20.67 2.19
N VAL A 406 -9.48 -19.77 2.80
CA VAL A 406 -8.09 -19.49 2.40
C VAL A 406 -7.16 -20.71 2.47
N ASP A 407 -7.50 -21.71 3.26
CA ASP A 407 -6.73 -22.94 3.43
C ASP A 407 -7.59 -24.21 3.25
N ALA A 408 -8.69 -24.09 2.50
CA ALA A 408 -9.58 -25.22 2.22
C ALA A 408 -8.99 -26.24 1.23
N ASP A 409 -8.19 -25.79 0.26
CA ASP A 409 -7.57 -26.64 -0.77
C ASP A 409 -6.25 -26.02 -1.26
N VAL A 410 -5.19 -26.21 -0.46
CA VAL A 410 -3.85 -25.66 -0.74
C VAL A 410 -3.19 -26.37 -1.91
N ASP A 411 -3.41 -27.69 -2.07
CA ASP A 411 -2.82 -28.48 -3.15
C ASP A 411 -3.34 -28.02 -4.53
N ALA A 412 -4.64 -27.71 -4.65
CA ALA A 412 -5.18 -27.14 -5.88
C ALA A 412 -4.59 -25.77 -6.21
N ALA A 413 -4.23 -24.97 -5.21
CA ALA A 413 -3.56 -23.69 -5.44
C ALA A 413 -2.15 -23.88 -6.00
N TYR A 414 -1.38 -24.85 -5.49
CA TYR A 414 -0.09 -25.23 -6.06
C TYR A 414 -0.23 -25.75 -7.51
N ASP A 415 -1.21 -26.61 -7.80
CA ASP A 415 -1.48 -27.09 -9.17
C ASP A 415 -1.75 -25.94 -10.14
N VAL A 416 -2.53 -24.92 -9.73
CA VAL A 416 -2.77 -23.73 -10.57
C VAL A 416 -1.45 -23.02 -10.90
N LEU A 417 -0.56 -22.81 -9.93
CA LEU A 417 0.72 -22.14 -10.16
C LEU A 417 1.65 -22.97 -11.08
N ASP A 418 1.69 -24.29 -10.90
CA ASP A 418 2.47 -25.18 -11.77
C ASP A 418 1.92 -25.19 -13.20
N ARG A 419 0.60 -25.17 -13.36
CA ARG A 419 -0.04 -25.11 -14.68
C ARG A 419 0.15 -23.77 -15.37
N LEU A 420 0.15 -22.65 -14.62
CA LEU A 420 0.50 -21.33 -15.16
C LEU A 420 1.91 -21.36 -15.76
N LYS A 421 2.87 -21.93 -15.04
CA LYS A 421 4.23 -22.13 -15.54
C LYS A 421 4.27 -23.04 -16.77
N ALA A 422 3.50 -24.13 -16.76
CA ALA A 422 3.45 -25.08 -17.88
C ALA A 422 2.91 -24.46 -19.18
N VAL A 423 1.98 -23.50 -19.09
CA VAL A 423 1.49 -22.74 -20.25
C VAL A 423 2.36 -21.52 -20.59
N GLY A 424 3.48 -21.33 -19.91
CA GLY A 424 4.46 -20.28 -20.20
C GLY A 424 4.22 -18.94 -19.50
N VAL A 425 3.44 -18.90 -18.42
CA VAL A 425 3.30 -17.70 -17.58
C VAL A 425 4.30 -17.77 -16.42
N ASP A 426 5.29 -16.88 -16.44
CA ASP A 426 6.22 -16.68 -15.32
C ASP A 426 5.63 -15.70 -14.29
N MET A 427 5.33 -16.21 -13.09
CA MET A 427 4.75 -15.40 -12.02
C MET A 427 5.74 -14.42 -11.39
N GLU A 428 7.04 -14.67 -11.46
CA GLU A 428 8.06 -13.73 -10.95
C GLU A 428 8.26 -12.57 -11.94
N GLU A 429 8.21 -12.83 -13.25
CA GLU A 429 8.21 -11.77 -14.27
C GLU A 429 6.96 -10.87 -14.11
N VAL A 430 5.78 -11.48 -13.94
CA VAL A 430 4.54 -10.74 -13.67
C VAL A 430 4.67 -9.89 -12.41
N ALA A 431 5.23 -10.44 -11.33
CA ALA A 431 5.38 -9.71 -10.08
C ALA A 431 6.34 -8.53 -10.20
N LYS A 432 7.46 -8.68 -10.92
CA LYS A 432 8.41 -7.60 -11.17
C LYS A 432 7.75 -6.45 -11.93
N GLU A 433 7.01 -6.73 -13.00
CA GLU A 433 6.28 -5.71 -13.74
C GLU A 433 5.25 -5.00 -12.85
N LEU A 434 4.51 -5.75 -12.02
CA LEU A 434 3.51 -5.19 -11.12
C LEU A 434 4.12 -4.31 -10.01
N GLU A 435 5.31 -4.66 -9.51
CA GLU A 435 6.06 -3.85 -8.55
C GLU A 435 6.49 -2.52 -9.20
N GLU A 436 7.15 -2.58 -10.35
CA GLU A 436 7.63 -1.40 -11.10
C GLU A 436 6.45 -0.47 -11.48
N ASP A 437 5.38 -1.03 -12.05
CA ASP A 437 4.15 -0.30 -12.35
C ASP A 437 3.50 0.30 -11.10
N GLY A 438 3.50 -0.45 -10.00
CA GLY A 438 2.90 -0.05 -8.73
C GLY A 438 3.59 1.17 -8.15
N VAL A 439 4.91 1.14 -8.07
CA VAL A 439 5.74 2.26 -7.61
C VAL A 439 5.56 3.47 -8.53
N ALA A 440 5.63 3.28 -9.85
CA ALA A 440 5.47 4.35 -10.82
C ALA A 440 4.10 5.04 -10.73
N LYS A 441 3.01 4.27 -10.63
CA LYS A 441 1.64 4.82 -10.50
C LYS A 441 1.43 5.58 -9.19
N PHE A 442 2.03 5.14 -8.10
CA PHE A 442 1.97 5.86 -6.83
C PHE A 442 2.80 7.14 -6.85
N ALA A 443 3.99 7.14 -7.45
CA ALA A 443 4.78 8.34 -7.66
C ALA A 443 4.04 9.36 -8.54
N ALA A 444 3.44 8.92 -9.66
CA ALA A 444 2.62 9.78 -10.52
C ALA A 444 1.41 10.36 -9.78
N SER A 445 0.68 9.53 -9.02
CA SER A 445 -0.46 10.00 -8.21
C SER A 445 -0.04 11.04 -7.17
N PHE A 446 1.16 10.91 -6.61
CA PHE A 446 1.70 11.86 -5.65
C PHE A 446 2.12 13.18 -6.32
N ASP A 447 2.74 13.14 -7.50
CA ASP A 447 3.04 14.36 -8.26
C ASP A 447 1.76 15.08 -8.72
N ASP A 448 0.73 14.35 -9.15
CA ASP A 448 -0.58 14.90 -9.50
C ASP A 448 -1.26 15.56 -8.30
N LEU A 449 -1.15 14.94 -7.11
CA LEU A 449 -1.61 15.51 -5.84
C LEU A 449 -0.94 16.85 -5.58
N LEU A 450 0.39 16.89 -5.61
CA LEU A 450 1.15 18.10 -5.34
C LEU A 450 0.84 19.20 -6.36
N ALA A 451 0.67 18.84 -7.64
CA ALA A 451 0.24 19.78 -8.67
C ALA A 451 -1.18 20.31 -8.42
N ALA A 452 -2.11 19.48 -7.94
CA ALA A 452 -3.44 19.93 -7.55
C ALA A 452 -3.39 20.90 -6.36
N LEU A 453 -2.57 20.60 -5.36
CA LEU A 453 -2.38 21.46 -4.20
C LEU A 453 -1.70 22.78 -4.57
N GLN A 454 -0.71 22.74 -5.46
CA GLN A 454 -0.04 23.90 -6.04
C GLN A 454 -1.04 24.84 -6.72
N ARG A 455 -1.94 24.30 -7.57
CA ARG A 455 -2.99 25.09 -8.22
C ARG A 455 -3.91 25.76 -7.20
N LYS A 456 -4.31 25.04 -6.14
CA LYS A 456 -5.12 25.59 -5.05
C LYS A 456 -4.39 26.69 -4.28
N ALA A 457 -3.12 26.47 -3.94
CA ALA A 457 -2.31 27.45 -3.24
C ALA A 457 -2.14 28.74 -4.05
N THR A 458 -1.84 28.62 -5.35
CA THR A 458 -1.76 29.77 -6.27
C THR A 458 -3.10 30.50 -6.40
N MET A 459 -4.22 29.77 -6.48
CA MET A 459 -5.56 30.36 -6.52
C MET A 459 -5.90 31.14 -5.24
N ILE A 460 -5.63 30.56 -4.07
CA ILE A 460 -5.84 31.19 -2.76
C ILE A 460 -5.01 32.47 -2.64
N ARG A 461 -3.73 32.42 -3.05
CA ARG A 461 -2.86 33.59 -3.04
C ARG A 461 -3.38 34.67 -3.97
N GLY A 462 -3.76 34.31 -5.20
CA GLY A 462 -4.34 35.25 -6.18
C GLY A 462 -5.62 35.91 -5.69
N ALA A 463 -6.48 35.17 -5.00
CA ALA A 463 -7.71 35.70 -4.38
C ALA A 463 -7.46 36.57 -3.14
N SER A 464 -6.26 36.56 -2.56
CA SER A 464 -5.88 37.39 -1.40
C SER A 464 -5.19 38.70 -1.80
N ILE A 465 -4.72 38.79 -3.06
CA ILE A 465 -4.04 39.98 -3.62
C ILE A 465 -5.04 40.94 -4.30
N ASN A 466 -6.18 40.42 -4.78
CA ASN A 466 -7.32 41.19 -5.27
C ASN A 466 -8.28 41.52 -4.12
#